data_AF-A1WL48-F1
#
_entry.id   AF-A1WL48-F1
#
_cell.length_a   1.000
_cell.length_b   1.000
_cell.length_c   1.000
_cell.angle_alpha   90.00
_cell.angle_beta   90.00
_cell.angle_gamma   90.00
#
_symmetry.space_group_name_H-M   'P 1'
#
loop_
_entity.id
_entity.type
_entity.pdbx_description
1 polymer ?
#
loop_
_entity_poly.entity_id
_entity_poly.type
_entity_poly.pdbx_seq_one_letter_code
_entity_poly.pdbx_strand_id
1 'polypeptide(L)'
;MGGLVIAINGKSLRGAARPACGLRALHQVSAYAAGYGLTLGQLACQEKSNEITAIGELLPTLALEGAVVTIDAIGCQSAMAEQIVGGGGDYVLAVKDNQPHLAHALRDFFGTLGAPGDPVRQTCVHETLDKGHGRIETRRCTGGGRSGLAGYPGAQGTLDQGTLEEDHFGGLYRLQPRDRQQDRD
;
A
#
# COMPACT_ATOMS: atom_id res chain seq x y z
N MET A 1 8.33 8.18 -19.13
CA MET A 1 6.85 8.20 -19.04
C MET A 1 6.47 7.78 -17.64
N GLY A 2 5.66 8.58 -16.92
CA GLY A 2 5.21 8.20 -15.57
C GLY A 2 4.27 7.00 -15.66
N GLY A 3 4.54 5.95 -14.89
CA GLY A 3 3.68 4.76 -14.83
C GLY A 3 2.27 5.10 -14.31
N LEU A 4 1.27 4.34 -14.74
CA LEU A 4 -0.11 4.45 -14.26
C LEU A 4 -0.16 4.12 -12.77
N VAL A 5 -0.72 5.00 -11.93
CA VAL A 5 -0.94 4.72 -10.50
C VAL A 5 -2.41 4.36 -10.28
N ILE A 6 -2.66 3.15 -9.78
CA ILE A 6 -3.99 2.63 -9.47
C ILE A 6 -4.12 2.50 -7.95
N ALA A 7 -4.98 3.31 -7.35
CA ALA A 7 -5.29 3.22 -5.92
C ALA A 7 -6.52 2.33 -5.70
N ILE A 8 -6.36 1.27 -4.90
CA ILE A 8 -7.44 0.38 -4.48
C ILE A 8 -7.71 0.63 -2.99
N ASN A 9 -8.93 1.05 -2.66
CA ASN A 9 -9.29 1.40 -1.30
C ASN A 9 -10.77 1.12 -1.00
N GLY A 10 -11.04 0.67 0.22
CA GLY A 10 -12.40 0.51 0.76
C GLY A 10 -13.02 1.83 1.24
N LYS A 11 -14.28 2.10 0.88
CA LYS A 11 -15.06 3.25 1.35
C LYS A 11 -16.42 2.81 1.85
N SER A 12 -16.83 3.37 2.99
CA SER A 12 -18.21 3.30 3.47
C SER A 12 -18.98 4.52 2.96
N LEU A 13 -20.06 4.30 2.21
CA LEU A 13 -20.87 5.40 1.67
C LEU A 13 -21.73 6.02 2.77
N ARG A 14 -21.42 7.28 3.12
CA ARG A 14 -22.18 8.07 4.09
C ARG A 14 -23.61 8.26 3.60
N GLY A 15 -24.58 8.03 4.49
CA GLY A 15 -26.01 8.17 4.19
C GLY A 15 -26.63 6.99 3.42
N ALA A 16 -25.85 5.95 3.09
CA ALA A 16 -26.40 4.75 2.45
C ALA A 16 -27.22 3.86 3.41
N ALA A 17 -26.93 3.94 4.72
CA ALA A 17 -27.67 3.18 5.73
C ALA A 17 -29.08 3.74 5.93
N ARG A 18 -30.08 2.85 5.95
CA ARG A 18 -31.47 3.16 6.34
C ARG A 18 -31.93 2.10 7.35
N PRO A 19 -31.61 2.28 8.65
CA PRO A 19 -31.95 1.30 9.69
C PRO A 19 -33.45 1.00 9.78
N ALA A 20 -34.31 1.99 9.54
CA ALA A 20 -35.77 1.83 9.51
C ALA A 20 -36.25 0.85 8.42
N CYS A 21 -35.43 0.60 7.40
CA CYS A 21 -35.68 -0.35 6.31
C CYS A 21 -34.77 -1.58 6.38
N GLY A 22 -34.02 -1.76 7.48
CA GLY A 22 -33.04 -2.85 7.63
C GLY A 22 -31.78 -2.72 6.77
N LEU A 23 -31.55 -1.57 6.11
CA LEU A 23 -30.39 -1.37 5.25
C LEU A 23 -29.20 -0.83 6.05
N ARG A 24 -28.08 -1.55 6.01
CA ARG A 24 -26.80 -1.15 6.62
C ARG A 24 -26.01 -0.24 5.69
N ALA A 25 -24.90 0.31 6.18
CA ALA A 25 -24.00 1.12 5.37
C ALA A 25 -23.46 0.28 4.20
N LEU A 26 -23.48 0.85 2.99
CA LEU A 26 -22.89 0.22 1.82
C LEU A 26 -21.36 0.40 1.89
N HIS A 27 -20.65 -0.72 1.95
CA HIS A 27 -19.20 -0.75 1.80
C HIS A 27 -18.87 -0.99 0.33
N GLN A 28 -17.78 -0.41 -0.16
CA GLN A 28 -17.37 -0.56 -1.55
C GLN A 28 -15.85 -0.46 -1.65
N VAL A 29 -15.26 -1.33 -2.48
CA VAL A 29 -13.88 -1.21 -2.92
C VAL A 29 -13.86 -0.63 -4.33
N SER A 30 -12.96 0.30 -4.61
CA SER A 30 -12.79 0.87 -5.95
C SER A 30 -11.32 0.90 -6.36
N ALA A 31 -11.04 0.62 -7.63
CA ALA A 31 -9.76 0.87 -8.28
C ALA A 31 -9.80 2.22 -9.02
N TYR A 32 -8.95 3.15 -8.62
CA TYR A 32 -8.94 4.53 -9.10
C TYR A 32 -7.59 4.89 -9.72
N ALA A 33 -7.59 5.24 -11.01
CA ALA A 33 -6.45 5.70 -11.77
C ALA A 33 -6.15 7.18 -11.44
N ALA A 34 -5.26 7.42 -10.49
CA ALA A 34 -5.06 8.74 -9.87
C ALA A 34 -4.64 9.82 -10.88
N GLY A 35 -3.73 9.48 -11.81
CA GLY A 35 -3.26 10.41 -12.85
C GLY A 35 -4.31 10.79 -13.90
N TYR A 36 -5.42 10.03 -13.99
CA TYR A 36 -6.47 10.21 -15.00
C TYR A 36 -7.80 10.66 -14.40
N GLY A 37 -7.97 10.59 -13.08
CA GLY A 37 -9.23 10.93 -12.43
C GLY A 37 -10.35 9.92 -12.69
N LEU A 38 -10.02 8.66 -12.98
CA LEU A 38 -10.97 7.65 -13.44
C LEU A 38 -11.08 6.46 -12.47
N THR A 39 -12.31 6.03 -12.19
CA THR A 39 -12.57 4.74 -11.53
C THR A 39 -12.59 3.64 -12.58
N LEU A 40 -11.62 2.74 -12.52
CA LEU A 40 -11.47 1.62 -13.45
C LEU A 40 -12.42 0.46 -13.13
N GLY A 41 -12.73 0.28 -11.85
CA GLY A 41 -13.63 -0.76 -11.38
C GLY A 41 -14.05 -0.54 -9.94
N GLN A 42 -15.18 -1.12 -9.55
CA GLN A 42 -15.69 -1.04 -8.19
C GLN A 42 -16.54 -2.27 -7.85
N LEU A 43 -16.44 -2.74 -6.60
CA LEU A 43 -17.23 -3.85 -6.07
C LEU A 43 -17.87 -3.45 -4.75
N ALA A 44 -19.18 -3.69 -4.65
CA ALA A 44 -19.92 -3.53 -3.40
C ALA A 44 -19.58 -4.67 -2.43
N CYS A 45 -19.40 -4.32 -1.16
CA CYS A 45 -19.13 -5.22 -0.06
C CYS A 45 -20.29 -5.14 0.94
N GLN A 46 -20.70 -6.29 1.48
CA GLN A 46 -21.74 -6.31 2.51
C GLN A 46 -21.22 -5.77 3.86
N GLU A 47 -19.95 -6.03 4.17
CA GLU A 47 -19.30 -5.61 5.39
C GLU A 47 -17.84 -5.23 5.11
N LYS A 48 -17.24 -4.44 6.00
CA LYS A 48 -15.84 -4.00 5.89
C LYS A 48 -14.84 -5.15 5.84
N SER A 49 -15.10 -6.26 6.54
CA SER A 49 -14.27 -7.47 6.50
C SER A 49 -14.18 -8.10 5.11
N ASN A 50 -15.16 -7.82 4.24
CA ASN A 50 -15.23 -8.41 2.90
C ASN A 50 -14.39 -7.63 1.88
N GLU A 51 -13.80 -6.49 2.29
CA GLU A 51 -12.95 -5.66 1.41
C GLU A 51 -11.76 -6.46 0.88
N ILE A 52 -11.15 -7.34 1.69
CA ILE A 52 -10.03 -8.20 1.26
C ILE A 52 -10.45 -9.09 0.09
N THR A 53 -11.58 -9.76 0.22
CA THR A 53 -12.14 -10.63 -0.83
C THR A 53 -12.44 -9.82 -2.08
N ALA A 54 -13.08 -8.66 -1.94
CA ALA A 54 -13.40 -7.79 -3.06
C ALA A 54 -12.14 -7.25 -3.77
N ILE A 55 -11.06 -6.94 -3.04
CA ILE A 55 -9.78 -6.56 -3.66
C ILE A 55 -9.24 -7.72 -4.50
N GLY A 56 -9.25 -8.94 -3.95
CA GLY A 56 -8.78 -10.13 -4.64
C GLY A 56 -9.62 -10.49 -5.88
N GLU A 57 -10.92 -10.15 -5.89
CA GLU A 57 -11.79 -10.29 -7.06
C GLU A 57 -11.60 -9.17 -8.08
N LEU A 58 -11.29 -7.96 -7.63
CA LEU A 58 -11.12 -6.78 -8.48
C LEU A 58 -9.79 -6.80 -9.24
N LEU A 59 -8.69 -7.19 -8.59
CA LEU A 59 -7.33 -7.17 -9.16
C LEU A 59 -7.22 -7.90 -10.52
N PRO A 60 -7.74 -9.13 -10.70
CA PRO A 60 -7.64 -9.85 -11.97
C PRO A 60 -8.41 -9.21 -13.12
N THR A 61 -9.32 -8.27 -12.84
CA THR A 61 -10.12 -7.56 -13.87
C THR A 61 -9.41 -6.35 -14.44
N LEU A 62 -8.30 -5.92 -13.82
CA LEU A 62 -7.57 -4.71 -14.18
C LEU A 62 -6.39 -5.03 -15.09
N ALA A 63 -6.11 -4.16 -16.06
CA ALA A 63 -4.86 -4.18 -16.81
C ALA A 63 -3.75 -3.56 -15.96
N LEU A 64 -2.93 -4.40 -15.32
CA LEU A 64 -1.90 -3.97 -14.36
C LEU A 64 -0.50 -3.80 -14.96
N GLU A 65 -0.27 -4.21 -16.21
CA GLU A 65 1.05 -4.18 -16.82
C GLU A 65 1.69 -2.78 -16.79
N GLY A 66 2.84 -2.67 -16.12
CA GLY A 66 3.55 -1.41 -15.94
C GLY A 66 2.87 -0.39 -15.03
N ALA A 67 1.77 -0.74 -14.37
CA ALA A 67 1.10 0.08 -13.37
C ALA A 67 1.73 -0.10 -11.98
N VAL A 68 1.64 0.94 -11.16
CA VAL A 68 1.91 0.87 -9.72
C VAL A 68 0.57 0.84 -8.98
N VAL A 69 0.29 -0.26 -8.31
CA VAL A 69 -0.94 -0.45 -7.53
C VAL A 69 -0.69 -0.05 -6.07
N THR A 70 -1.48 0.86 -5.53
CA THR A 70 -1.47 1.17 -4.09
C THR A 70 -2.68 0.57 -3.42
N ILE A 71 -2.49 -0.06 -2.27
CA ILE A 71 -3.59 -0.65 -1.49
C ILE A 71 -3.44 -0.23 -0.03
N ASP A 72 -4.59 0.07 0.59
CA ASP A 72 -4.67 0.38 2.02
C ASP A 72 -4.18 -0.78 2.91
N ALA A 73 -4.07 -0.50 4.21
CA ALA A 73 -3.50 -1.45 5.15
C ALA A 73 -4.30 -2.74 5.29
N ILE A 74 -5.61 -2.71 5.07
CA ILE A 74 -6.48 -3.90 5.17
C ILE A 74 -6.12 -4.89 4.05
N GLY A 75 -5.81 -4.39 2.86
CA GLY A 75 -5.39 -5.20 1.72
C GLY A 75 -3.89 -5.57 1.70
N CYS A 76 -3.10 -5.20 2.70
CA CYS A 76 -1.68 -5.56 2.76
C CYS A 76 -1.49 -7.04 3.11
N GLN A 77 -1.59 -7.91 2.10
CA GLN A 77 -1.40 -9.34 2.19
C GLN A 77 -0.49 -9.84 1.06
N SER A 78 0.31 -10.87 1.33
CA SER A 78 1.21 -11.45 0.33
C SER A 78 0.46 -11.91 -0.93
N ALA A 79 -0.74 -12.45 -0.78
CA ALA A 79 -1.57 -12.86 -1.91
C ALA A 79 -1.93 -11.68 -2.84
N MET A 80 -2.15 -10.48 -2.31
CA MET A 80 -2.44 -9.29 -3.14
C MET A 80 -1.19 -8.86 -3.91
N ALA A 81 -0.04 -8.85 -3.25
CA ALA A 81 1.25 -8.60 -3.90
C ALA A 81 1.53 -9.59 -5.03
N GLU A 82 1.31 -10.88 -4.80
CA GLU A 82 1.48 -11.94 -5.80
C GLU A 82 0.56 -11.74 -7.01
N GLN A 83 -0.70 -11.38 -6.79
CA GLN A 83 -1.63 -11.09 -7.89
C GLN A 83 -1.20 -9.88 -8.71
N ILE A 84 -0.76 -8.80 -8.06
CA ILE A 84 -0.33 -7.58 -8.77
C ILE A 84 0.88 -7.87 -9.65
N VAL A 85 1.89 -8.55 -9.10
CA VAL A 85 3.08 -8.89 -9.89
C VAL A 85 2.77 -9.94 -10.95
N GLY A 86 1.90 -10.90 -10.66
CA GLY A 86 1.39 -11.85 -11.65
C GLY A 86 0.69 -11.17 -12.84
N GLY A 87 0.07 -10.00 -12.61
CA GLY A 87 -0.51 -9.15 -13.65
C GLY A 87 0.48 -8.19 -14.34
N GLY A 88 1.78 -8.27 -14.04
CA GLY A 88 2.81 -7.39 -14.60
C GLY A 88 2.88 -5.99 -13.96
N GLY A 89 2.21 -5.79 -12.82
CA GLY A 89 2.23 -4.54 -12.07
C GLY A 89 3.30 -4.52 -10.97
N ASP A 90 3.68 -3.32 -10.60
CA ASP A 90 4.37 -3.02 -9.34
C ASP A 90 3.34 -2.66 -8.27
N TYR A 91 3.74 -2.65 -7.00
CA TYR A 91 2.85 -2.23 -5.93
C TYR A 91 3.52 -1.39 -4.84
N VAL A 92 2.66 -0.71 -4.09
CA VAL A 92 2.99 -0.16 -2.79
C VAL A 92 1.86 -0.44 -1.79
N LEU A 93 2.12 -1.31 -0.81
CA LEU A 93 1.12 -1.75 0.17
C LEU A 93 1.38 -1.08 1.53
N ALA A 94 0.32 -0.59 2.18
CA ALA A 94 0.44 0.03 3.49
C ALA A 94 0.53 -1.03 4.60
N VAL A 95 1.55 -0.98 5.47
CA VAL A 95 1.61 -1.83 6.68
C VAL A 95 1.25 -1.01 7.92
N LYS A 96 0.28 -1.48 8.70
CA LYS A 96 -0.11 -0.93 10.00
C LYS A 96 -0.12 -2.05 11.06
N ASP A 97 -1.08 -2.04 11.97
CA ASP A 97 -1.18 -2.90 13.14
C ASP A 97 -1.70 -4.30 12.80
N ASN A 98 -2.14 -4.51 11.55
CA ASN A 98 -2.53 -5.81 11.04
C ASN A 98 -1.33 -6.76 10.86
N GLN A 99 -0.09 -6.24 10.80
CA GLN A 99 1.12 -7.03 10.76
C GLN A 99 2.17 -6.49 11.73
N PRO A 100 2.02 -6.72 13.05
CA PRO A 100 2.82 -6.06 14.08
C PRO A 100 4.31 -6.38 13.98
N HIS A 101 4.67 -7.62 13.63
CA HIS A 101 6.07 -8.01 13.46
C HIS A 101 6.72 -7.34 12.25
N LEU A 102 6.00 -7.27 11.12
CA LEU A 102 6.49 -6.59 9.93
C LEU A 102 6.63 -5.08 10.22
N ALA A 103 5.61 -4.46 10.81
CA ALA A 103 5.66 -3.06 11.21
C ALA A 103 6.84 -2.75 12.15
N HIS A 104 7.12 -3.63 13.11
CA HIS A 104 8.26 -3.48 14.02
C HIS A 104 9.60 -3.60 13.29
N ALA A 105 9.79 -4.66 12.49
CA ALA A 105 11.01 -4.86 11.70
C ALA A 105 11.31 -3.68 10.77
N LEU A 106 10.26 -3.08 10.20
CA LEU A 106 10.39 -1.90 9.36
C LEU A 106 10.75 -0.66 10.18
N ARG A 107 10.12 -0.44 11.34
CA ARG A 107 10.50 0.66 12.23
C ARG A 107 11.96 0.56 12.66
N ASP A 108 12.43 -0.65 12.99
CA ASP A 108 13.83 -0.89 13.36
C ASP A 108 14.76 -0.61 12.17
N PHE A 109 14.42 -1.16 10.99
CA PHE A 109 15.19 -0.94 9.77
C PHE A 109 15.35 0.55 9.44
N PHE A 110 14.25 1.31 9.44
CA PHE A 110 14.30 2.74 9.13
C PHE A 110 14.86 3.58 10.28
N GLY A 111 14.74 3.13 11.53
CA GLY A 111 15.33 3.79 12.70
C GLY A 111 16.86 3.66 12.77
N THR A 112 17.43 2.65 12.10
CA THR A 112 18.89 2.50 11.99
C THR A 112 19.53 3.33 10.87
N LEU A 113 18.73 3.88 9.96
CA LEU A 113 19.25 4.72 8.88
C LEU A 113 19.91 5.99 9.44
N GLY A 114 21.21 6.14 9.19
CA GLY A 114 22.00 7.28 9.68
C GLY A 114 22.59 7.10 11.08
N ALA A 115 22.48 5.91 11.68
CA ALA A 115 23.15 5.60 12.94
C ALA A 115 24.70 5.57 12.77
N PRO A 116 25.48 6.00 13.78
CA PRO A 116 26.93 5.94 13.73
C PRO A 116 27.42 4.50 13.51
N GLY A 117 28.12 4.24 12.40
CA GLY A 117 28.69 2.92 12.07
C GLY A 117 27.88 2.08 11.07
N ASP A 118 26.72 2.53 10.59
CA ASP A 118 26.05 1.89 9.46
C ASP A 118 26.81 2.23 8.16
N PRO A 119 27.09 1.28 7.25
CA PRO A 119 27.58 1.59 5.92
C PRO A 119 26.72 2.68 5.29
N VAL A 120 27.34 3.69 4.67
CA VAL A 120 26.62 4.79 4.02
C VAL A 120 25.64 4.23 2.99
N ARG A 121 24.38 4.10 3.36
CA ARG A 121 23.30 3.72 2.46
C ARG A 121 22.86 4.98 1.75
N GLN A 122 22.84 4.94 0.41
CA GLN A 122 22.17 6.00 -0.34
C GLN A 122 20.70 5.99 0.06
N THR A 123 20.29 7.04 0.77
CA THR A 123 18.90 7.31 1.11
C THR A 123 18.44 8.54 0.34
N CYS A 124 17.18 8.53 -0.08
CA CYS A 124 16.48 9.70 -0.54
C CYS A 124 15.36 10.00 0.44
N VAL A 125 15.16 11.28 0.75
CA VAL A 125 14.06 11.74 1.59
C VAL A 125 13.27 12.76 0.79
N HIS A 126 11.96 12.59 0.76
CA HIS A 126 11.02 13.54 0.20
C HIS A 126 9.99 13.85 1.28
N GLU A 127 9.77 15.13 1.57
CA GLU A 127 8.79 15.56 2.57
C GLU A 127 7.88 16.63 1.98
N THR A 128 6.59 16.54 2.30
CA THR A 128 5.59 17.55 1.98
C THR A 128 4.81 17.89 3.24
N LEU A 129 4.45 19.15 3.39
CA LEU A 129 3.59 19.67 4.45
C LEU A 129 2.40 20.38 3.79
N ASP A 130 1.21 19.92 4.10
CA ASP A 130 -0.03 20.46 3.54
C ASP A 130 -1.01 20.83 4.67
N LYS A 131 -1.82 21.87 4.44
CA LYS A 131 -2.87 22.30 5.37
C LYS A 131 -4.18 22.43 4.59
N GLY A 132 -5.12 21.53 4.85
CA GLY A 132 -6.40 21.48 4.14
C GLY A 132 -7.48 20.74 4.93
N HIS A 133 -8.74 21.11 4.71
CA HIS A 133 -9.91 20.46 5.35
C HIS A 133 -9.84 20.38 6.89
N GLY A 134 -9.20 21.38 7.53
CA GLY A 134 -9.02 21.42 8.99
C GLY A 134 -7.88 20.53 9.52
N ARG A 135 -7.08 19.92 8.64
CA ARG A 135 -5.94 19.07 9.02
C ARG A 135 -4.62 19.69 8.56
N ILE A 136 -3.56 19.44 9.32
CA ILE A 136 -2.17 19.65 8.91
C ILE A 136 -1.59 18.26 8.69
N GLU A 137 -1.06 18.01 7.49
CA GLU A 137 -0.56 16.72 7.07
C GLU A 137 0.89 16.82 6.62
N THR A 138 1.77 16.11 7.31
CA THR A 138 3.16 15.92 6.88
C THR A 138 3.27 14.55 6.23
N ARG A 139 3.71 14.46 4.97
CA ARG A 139 4.02 13.19 4.29
C ARG A 139 5.50 13.11 4.00
N ARG A 140 6.19 12.09 4.51
CA ARG A 140 7.64 11.90 4.35
C ARG A 140 7.95 10.52 3.78
N CYS A 141 8.42 10.48 2.54
CA CYS A 141 8.97 9.27 1.93
C CYS A 141 10.49 9.18 2.13
N THR A 142 10.95 8.13 2.79
CA THR A 142 12.37 7.75 2.89
C THR A 142 12.61 6.49 2.06
N GLY A 143 13.31 6.64 0.93
CA GLY A 143 13.79 5.53 0.11
C GLY A 143 15.22 5.15 0.48
N GLY A 144 15.53 3.86 0.52
CA GLY A 144 16.87 3.34 0.74
C GLY A 144 17.32 2.43 -0.40
N GLY A 145 18.59 2.51 -0.80
CA GLY A 145 19.19 1.60 -1.78
C GLY A 145 19.25 0.13 -1.34
N ARG A 146 19.53 -0.77 -2.29
CA ARG A 146 19.41 -2.25 -2.24
C ARG A 146 20.20 -3.00 -1.14
N SER A 147 20.99 -2.32 -0.33
CA SER A 147 21.94 -2.92 0.62
C SER A 147 21.43 -2.74 2.04
N GLY A 148 20.58 -3.63 2.55
CA GLY A 148 20.14 -3.50 3.94
C GLY A 148 19.16 -4.50 4.52
N LEU A 149 18.32 -5.15 3.70
CA LEU A 149 17.31 -6.12 4.17
C LEU A 149 17.78 -7.58 3.96
N ALA A 150 19.08 -7.84 4.10
CA ALA A 150 19.68 -9.15 3.85
C ALA A 150 19.16 -10.30 4.76
N GLY A 151 18.42 -9.97 5.83
CA GLY A 151 17.75 -10.95 6.70
C GLY A 151 16.32 -11.33 6.28
N TYR A 152 15.74 -10.64 5.29
CA TYR A 152 14.38 -10.89 4.80
C TYR A 152 14.39 -11.00 3.26
N PRO A 153 14.65 -12.20 2.70
CA PRO A 153 14.77 -12.38 1.26
C PRO A 153 13.44 -12.02 0.56
N GLY A 154 13.44 -10.92 -0.22
CA GLY A 154 12.32 -10.46 -1.06
C GLY A 154 11.87 -9.00 -0.86
N ALA A 155 12.35 -8.28 0.15
CA ALA A 155 11.89 -6.92 0.46
C ALA A 155 12.82 -5.81 -0.11
N GLN A 156 12.27 -4.90 -0.93
CA GLN A 156 12.88 -3.63 -1.32
C GLN A 156 11.97 -2.48 -0.87
N GLY A 157 12.20 -1.91 0.32
CA GLY A 157 11.27 -0.95 0.93
C GLY A 157 11.59 0.53 0.67
N THR A 158 10.55 1.37 0.56
CA THR A 158 10.61 2.83 0.68
C THR A 158 9.60 3.21 1.75
N LEU A 159 10.01 3.64 2.94
CA LEU A 159 9.07 4.00 4.00
C LEU A 159 8.44 5.35 3.72
N ASP A 160 7.13 5.41 3.50
CA ASP A 160 6.37 6.66 3.62
C ASP A 160 5.83 6.81 5.05
N GLN A 161 6.24 7.85 5.76
CA GLN A 161 5.73 8.27 7.05
C GLN A 161 4.78 9.46 6.84
N GLY A 162 3.48 9.18 6.85
CA GLY A 162 2.47 10.22 7.08
C GLY A 162 2.33 10.51 8.58
N THR A 163 2.58 11.75 9.01
CA THR A 163 2.20 12.24 10.34
C THR A 163 1.02 13.19 10.19
N LEU A 164 -0.14 12.74 10.67
CA LEU A 164 -1.33 13.57 10.87
C LEU A 164 -1.42 13.82 12.38
N GLU A 165 -1.57 15.07 12.81
CA GLU A 165 -2.05 15.31 14.18
C GLU A 165 -3.40 14.56 14.30
N GLU A 166 -3.40 13.51 15.12
CA GLU A 166 -4.46 12.54 15.45
C GLU A 166 -4.46 11.12 14.85
N ASP A 167 -3.49 10.62 14.07
CA ASP A 167 -3.47 9.16 13.78
C ASP A 167 -2.08 8.56 13.47
N HIS A 168 -1.78 7.41 14.10
CA HIS A 168 -0.52 6.66 14.00
C HIS A 168 -0.38 5.82 12.71
N PHE A 169 0.83 5.90 12.12
CA PHE A 169 1.59 4.95 11.29
C PHE A 169 0.89 4.18 10.16
N GLY A 170 1.40 4.33 8.95
CA GLY A 170 1.27 3.36 7.86
C GLY A 170 2.44 3.53 6.90
N GLY A 171 3.30 2.53 6.74
CA GLY A 171 4.42 2.59 5.79
C GLY A 171 4.02 1.96 4.45
N LEU A 172 4.42 2.54 3.33
CA LEU A 172 4.27 1.97 1.98
C LEU A 172 5.42 0.98 1.69
N TYR A 173 5.19 -0.19 1.08
CA TYR A 173 6.28 -1.11 0.70
C TYR A 173 6.08 -1.78 -0.65
N ARG A 174 7.21 -1.96 -1.38
CA ARG A 174 7.35 -2.80 -2.57
C ARG A 174 8.05 -4.10 -2.15
N LEU A 175 7.49 -5.27 -2.44
CA LEU A 175 8.23 -6.54 -2.37
C LEU A 175 8.32 -7.09 -3.80
N GLN A 176 9.50 -7.54 -4.19
CA GLN A 176 9.63 -8.25 -5.46
C GLN A 176 9.38 -9.75 -5.21
N PRO A 177 8.75 -10.48 -6.14
CA PRO A 177 8.68 -11.93 -6.02
C PRO A 177 10.09 -12.50 -5.95
N ARG A 178 10.23 -13.64 -5.25
CA ARG A 178 11.43 -14.46 -5.35
C ARG A 178 11.72 -14.71 -6.84
N ASP A 179 12.91 -14.36 -7.29
CA ASP A 179 13.45 -14.91 -8.51
C ASP A 179 13.31 -16.44 -8.41
N ARG A 180 12.47 -17.03 -9.26
CA ARG A 180 12.61 -18.46 -9.52
C ARG A 180 13.98 -18.59 -10.16
N GLN A 181 14.93 -19.11 -9.40
CA GLN A 181 16.11 -19.73 -9.94
C GLN A 181 15.62 -20.62 -11.08
N GLN A 182 16.04 -20.28 -12.30
CA GLN A 182 15.78 -21.05 -13.48
C GLN A 182 16.56 -22.36 -13.26
N ASP A 183 15.87 -23.40 -12.78
CA ASP A 183 16.35 -24.77 -12.92
C ASP A 183 16.38 -25.03 -14.43
N ARG A 184 17.55 -24.77 -15.02
CA ARG A 184 17.97 -25.32 -16.30
C ARG A 184 18.80 -26.55 -15.97
N ASP A 185 18.25 -27.70 -16.38
CA ASP A 185 18.87 -28.96 -16.77
C ASP A 185 20.16 -29.42 -16.06
#